data_AF-A0A7C1AG04-F1
#
_entry.id   AF-A0A7C1AG04-F1
#
_cell.length_a   1.000
_cell.length_b   1.000
_cell.length_c   1.000
_cell.angle_alpha   90.00
_cell.angle_beta   90.00
_cell.angle_gamma   90.00
#
_symmetry.space_group_name_H-M   'P 1'
#
loop_
_entity.id
_entity.type
_entity.pdbx_description
1 polymer ?
#
loop_
_entity_poly.entity_id
_entity_poly.type
_entity_poly.pdbx_seq_one_letter_code
_entity_poly.pdbx_strand_id
1 'polypeptide(L)'
;MAIIELQNVSKKYTLKFHKGAIIRDILPRIVNPYIKRDFWALREINLKVEKGEVLGIIGDNGAGKSTLLSIIARITMPTDGNVYVDGRVHSLLSLGAGFHRELSGEDNIYLNGLLLGLRMEEIRQKINKIVDFSELGGFIKQPIYTYSSGMLLRLGFAIAVFVDFDILLLDEILAVGDLNFQEKCLSKIKEFIKDGKTILIASQSMAMIRELCTKVILLDGGKILEGGEPEDVINSYEKLRERKSMFQQGIVLVQNIPEEEKRIKAGWGKKFGNGKAEILKVEFIGENGRKEYFQTGEPLTISVDAEIKEEIYNPHFGIAIFRDDYVYCHGPNTRFDGIKIKKLNPGRINFQLHYPEFILNGGNYKVSVAIWDEHEIDPYVYHCAYYDLKIHPVFENRTLAKVPRNLKKHILSDSVTDGCLTEPRVDKIVLYDKDLKEKEVFLTGEWLGLKINLTVGEESKFQIDLLKSNGILCDSFSLWFNSGSYLLSLEYPEIPFLSGDFIFKLSLLCPGNSPKILAWKRFTILAKIRDHGLIFMPHSWELRLQ
;
A
#
# COMPACT_ATOMS: atom_id res chain seq x y z
N MET A 1 11.10 38.69 3.48
CA MET A 1 9.78 38.89 2.86
C MET A 1 9.45 37.60 2.16
N ALA A 2 8.27 37.05 2.40
CA ALA A 2 7.85 35.79 1.79
C ALA A 2 7.78 35.94 0.28
N ILE A 3 8.45 35.03 -0.42
CA ILE A 3 8.41 34.93 -1.87
C ILE A 3 7.30 33.97 -2.32
N ILE A 4 6.89 33.03 -1.43
CA ILE A 4 5.73 32.16 -1.61
C ILE A 4 4.90 32.19 -0.32
N GLU A 5 3.59 32.37 -0.45
CA GLU A 5 2.64 32.27 0.66
C GLU A 5 1.37 31.54 0.21
N LEU A 6 1.05 30.44 0.88
CA LEU A 6 -0.16 29.64 0.71
C LEU A 6 -1.03 29.81 1.94
N GLN A 7 -2.30 30.20 1.73
CA GLN A 7 -3.27 30.40 2.81
C GLN A 7 -4.49 29.48 2.60
N ASN A 8 -4.65 28.50 3.48
CA ASN A 8 -5.72 27.50 3.46
C ASN A 8 -5.92 26.80 2.10
N VAL A 9 -4.82 26.53 1.40
CA VAL A 9 -4.85 25.98 0.05
C VAL A 9 -5.31 24.53 0.06
N SER A 10 -6.38 24.23 -0.67
CA SER A 10 -6.90 22.88 -0.83
C SER A 10 -7.05 22.54 -2.31
N LYS A 11 -6.85 21.27 -2.66
CA LYS A 11 -7.00 20.79 -4.04
C LYS A 11 -7.78 19.48 -4.08
N LYS A 12 -8.90 19.54 -4.78
CA LYS A 12 -9.80 18.41 -5.04
C LYS A 12 -9.75 18.02 -6.51
N TYR A 13 -9.58 16.72 -6.77
CA TYR A 13 -9.75 16.11 -8.07
C TYR A 13 -11.00 15.25 -8.05
N THR A 14 -11.85 15.39 -9.07
CA THR A 14 -12.99 14.49 -9.25
C THR A 14 -12.56 13.32 -10.14
N LEU A 15 -12.32 12.17 -9.52
CA LEU A 15 -12.00 10.93 -10.21
C LEU A 15 -13.27 10.36 -10.85
N LYS A 16 -13.19 10.00 -12.13
CA LYS A 16 -14.27 9.35 -12.87
C LYS A 16 -13.95 7.86 -12.98
N PHE A 17 -14.68 7.04 -12.26
CA PHE A 17 -14.59 5.59 -12.38
C PHE A 17 -15.66 5.09 -13.34
N HIS A 18 -15.27 4.29 -14.32
CA HIS A 18 -16.23 3.65 -15.22
C HIS A 18 -17.07 2.62 -14.47
N LYS A 19 -18.39 2.69 -14.60
CA LYS A 19 -19.26 1.55 -14.27
C LYS A 19 -18.93 0.41 -15.25
N GLY A 20 -18.90 -0.83 -14.76
CA GLY A 20 -18.51 -2.02 -15.55
C GLY A 20 -19.22 -2.14 -16.90
N ALA A 21 -18.61 -2.88 -17.83
CA ALA A 21 -18.97 -2.94 -19.26
C ALA A 21 -20.46 -3.18 -19.56
N ILE A 22 -21.19 -3.89 -18.70
CA ILE A 22 -22.57 -4.35 -18.94
C ILE A 22 -23.60 -3.21 -18.98
N ILE A 23 -23.39 -2.10 -18.25
CA ILE A 23 -24.36 -0.98 -18.21
C ILE A 23 -24.30 -0.12 -19.50
N ARG A 24 -23.19 -0.22 -20.24
CA ARG A 24 -22.93 0.57 -21.46
C ARG A 24 -23.83 0.18 -22.62
N ASP A 25 -24.20 -1.10 -22.70
CA ASP A 25 -24.89 -1.66 -23.88
C ASP A 25 -26.42 -1.61 -23.77
N ILE A 26 -26.97 -1.38 -22.55
CA ILE A 26 -28.41 -1.48 -22.32
C ILE A 26 -29.11 -0.11 -22.39
N LEU A 27 -28.51 0.99 -21.91
CA LEU A 27 -29.20 2.30 -21.82
C LEU A 27 -28.21 3.50 -21.95
N PRO A 28 -27.69 3.81 -23.15
CA PRO A 28 -26.67 4.85 -23.34
C PRO A 28 -27.13 6.30 -23.12
N ARG A 29 -28.44 6.56 -22.95
CA ARG A 29 -29.02 7.92 -22.89
C ARG A 29 -29.64 8.34 -21.55
N ILE A 30 -29.70 7.48 -20.54
CA ILE A 30 -30.47 7.76 -19.31
C ILE A 30 -29.63 7.77 -18.02
N VAL A 31 -28.44 7.15 -17.99
CA VAL A 31 -27.65 7.02 -16.75
C VAL A 31 -26.20 7.44 -16.96
N ASN A 32 -25.71 8.38 -16.13
CA ASN A 32 -24.31 8.80 -16.15
C ASN A 32 -23.38 7.57 -15.91
N PRO A 33 -22.53 7.19 -16.89
CA PRO A 33 -21.77 5.93 -16.85
C PRO A 33 -20.54 5.98 -15.92
N TYR A 34 -20.37 7.11 -15.22
CA TYR A 34 -19.23 7.34 -14.33
C TYR A 34 -19.71 7.50 -12.88
N ILE A 35 -19.04 6.80 -11.96
CA ILE A 35 -19.08 7.16 -10.54
C ILE A 35 -18.04 8.26 -10.35
N LYS A 36 -18.49 9.45 -9.98
CA LYS A 36 -17.63 10.56 -9.58
C LYS A 36 -17.28 10.36 -8.11
N ARG A 37 -15.98 10.27 -7.79
CA ARG A 37 -15.51 10.31 -6.41
C ARG A 37 -14.53 11.46 -6.27
N ASP A 38 -14.78 12.30 -5.27
CA ASP A 38 -13.87 13.38 -4.95
C ASP A 38 -12.67 12.82 -4.18
N PHE A 39 -11.48 13.15 -4.67
CA PHE A 39 -10.20 12.86 -4.05
C PHE A 39 -9.54 14.20 -3.69
N TRP A 40 -9.18 14.35 -2.42
CA TRP A 40 -8.49 15.54 -1.95
C TRP A 40 -6.99 15.26 -1.96
N ALA A 41 -6.28 15.89 -2.90
CA ALA A 41 -4.83 15.78 -3.00
C ALA A 41 -4.12 16.71 -2.00
N LEU A 42 -4.74 17.84 -1.67
CA LEU A 42 -4.29 18.78 -0.64
C LEU A 42 -5.49 19.30 0.14
N ARG A 43 -5.31 19.56 1.44
CA ARG A 43 -6.31 20.14 2.34
C ARG A 43 -5.66 21.15 3.28
N GLU A 44 -6.20 22.37 3.27
CA GLU A 44 -5.92 23.42 4.25
C GLU A 44 -4.41 23.69 4.44
N ILE A 45 -3.66 23.69 3.34
CA ILE A 45 -2.22 23.92 3.33
C ILE A 45 -1.94 25.39 3.64
N ASN A 46 -1.18 25.61 4.71
CA ASN A 46 -0.62 26.91 5.08
C ASN A 46 0.90 26.79 5.00
N LEU A 47 1.53 27.57 4.12
CA LEU A 47 2.97 27.50 3.88
C LEU A 47 3.50 28.89 3.57
N LYS A 48 4.65 29.22 4.17
CA LYS A 48 5.37 30.47 3.91
C LYS A 48 6.83 30.15 3.63
N VAL A 49 7.35 30.64 2.51
CA VAL A 49 8.74 30.47 2.09
C VAL A 49 9.36 31.84 1.88
N GLU A 50 10.49 32.09 2.54
CA GLU A 50 11.23 33.35 2.43
C GLU A 50 12.20 33.31 1.24
N LYS A 51 12.55 34.49 0.72
CA LYS A 51 13.50 34.58 -0.40
C LYS A 51 14.88 34.01 -0.02
N GLY A 52 15.41 33.14 -0.89
CA GLY A 52 16.70 32.48 -0.69
C GLY A 52 16.63 31.23 0.19
N GLU A 53 15.45 30.86 0.67
CA GLU A 53 15.24 29.63 1.44
C GLU A 53 15.25 28.41 0.52
N VAL A 54 15.86 27.31 1.00
CA VAL A 54 15.78 26.00 0.37
C VAL A 54 14.86 25.12 1.20
N LEU A 55 13.67 24.85 0.68
CA LEU A 55 12.62 24.08 1.35
C LEU A 55 12.55 22.65 0.80
N GLY A 56 12.79 21.67 1.67
CA GLY A 56 12.53 20.26 1.39
C GLY A 56 11.07 19.89 1.63
N ILE A 57 10.52 19.06 0.76
CA ILE A 57 9.16 18.53 0.86
C ILE A 57 9.26 17.00 0.86
N ILE A 58 9.06 16.40 2.03
CA ILE A 58 9.15 14.95 2.22
C ILE A 58 7.78 14.35 2.51
N GLY A 59 7.62 13.05 2.27
CA GLY A 59 6.37 12.32 2.47
C GLY A 59 6.24 11.14 1.51
N ASP A 60 5.28 10.25 1.78
CA ASP A 60 5.04 9.05 0.97
C ASP A 60 4.58 9.37 -0.46
N ASN A 61 4.59 8.35 -1.32
CA ASN A 61 3.93 8.42 -2.62
C ASN A 61 2.44 8.72 -2.44
N GLY A 62 1.94 9.70 -3.20
CA GLY A 62 0.54 10.14 -3.07
C GLY A 62 0.26 11.10 -1.91
N ALA A 63 1.25 11.53 -1.14
CA ALA A 63 1.07 12.51 -0.06
C ALA A 63 0.69 13.93 -0.54
N GLY A 64 0.82 14.22 -1.84
CA GLY A 64 0.45 15.52 -2.43
C GLY A 64 1.62 16.42 -2.84
N LYS A 65 2.88 15.96 -2.74
CA LYS A 65 4.09 16.73 -3.07
C LYS A 65 4.05 17.37 -4.47
N SER A 66 3.87 16.56 -5.52
CA SER A 66 3.79 17.04 -6.91
C SER A 66 2.58 17.95 -7.15
N THR A 67 1.46 17.73 -6.45
CA THR A 67 0.30 18.61 -6.50
C THR A 67 0.60 19.98 -5.89
N LEU A 68 1.30 20.01 -4.75
CA LEU A 68 1.73 21.25 -4.11
C LEU A 68 2.67 22.05 -5.01
N LEU A 69 3.70 21.40 -5.55
CA LEU A 69 4.62 22.03 -6.50
C LEU A 69 3.88 22.51 -7.76
N SER A 70 2.92 21.75 -8.28
CA SER A 70 2.12 22.16 -9.46
C SER A 70 1.27 23.41 -9.20
N ILE A 71 0.78 23.60 -7.97
CA ILE A 71 0.04 24.82 -7.59
C ILE A 71 0.98 26.02 -7.50
N ILE A 72 2.15 25.85 -6.87
CA ILE A 72 3.17 26.90 -6.79
C ILE A 72 3.67 27.28 -8.19
N ALA A 73 3.84 26.29 -9.06
CA ALA A 73 4.19 26.48 -10.48
C ALA A 73 3.07 27.13 -11.31
N ARG A 74 1.86 27.31 -10.75
CA ARG A 74 0.65 27.77 -11.45
C ARG A 74 0.25 26.87 -12.64
N ILE A 75 0.69 25.61 -12.64
CA ILE A 75 0.25 24.59 -13.62
C ILE A 75 -1.20 24.17 -13.32
N THR A 76 -1.57 24.11 -12.03
CA THR A 76 -2.96 23.86 -11.63
C THR A 76 -3.40 24.87 -10.57
N MET A 77 -4.65 25.33 -10.66
CA MET A 77 -5.22 26.23 -9.67
C MET A 77 -5.68 25.46 -8.42
N PRO A 78 -5.62 26.05 -7.21
CA PRO A 78 -6.24 25.46 -6.04
C PRO A 78 -7.77 25.35 -6.23
N THR A 79 -8.41 24.45 -5.49
CA THR A 79 -9.87 24.41 -5.38
C THR A 79 -10.38 25.47 -4.41
N ASP A 80 -9.69 25.62 -3.28
CA ASP A 80 -9.98 26.60 -2.23
C ASP A 80 -8.66 27.20 -1.72
N GLY A 81 -8.73 28.39 -1.12
CA GLY A 81 -7.58 29.10 -0.57
C GLY A 81 -6.84 29.99 -1.57
N ASN A 82 -5.82 30.70 -1.08
CA ASN A 82 -5.09 31.70 -1.85
C ASN A 82 -3.61 31.31 -2.00
N VAL A 83 -3.06 31.60 -3.18
CA VAL A 83 -1.67 31.31 -3.56
C VAL A 83 -1.02 32.61 -3.99
N TYR A 84 -0.07 33.11 -3.19
CA TYR A 84 0.78 34.24 -3.54
C TYR A 84 2.18 33.74 -3.89
N VAL A 85 2.70 34.18 -5.03
CA VAL A 85 4.06 33.86 -5.49
C VAL A 85 4.62 35.09 -6.16
N ASP A 86 5.75 35.59 -5.64
CA ASP A 86 6.45 36.78 -6.13
C ASP A 86 7.74 36.37 -6.86
N GLY A 87 7.87 36.75 -8.13
CA GLY A 87 9.02 36.39 -8.96
C GLY A 87 8.76 35.27 -9.98
N ARG A 88 9.80 34.97 -10.77
CA ARG A 88 9.77 33.99 -11.87
C ARG A 88 9.95 32.58 -11.33
N VAL A 89 8.88 31.78 -11.41
CA VAL A 89 8.91 30.36 -11.07
C VAL A 89 9.38 29.54 -12.26
N HIS A 90 10.41 28.76 -12.04
CA HIS A 90 10.85 27.73 -12.98
C HIS A 90 10.68 26.36 -12.34
N SER A 91 10.17 25.41 -13.12
CA SER A 91 9.79 24.09 -12.62
C SER A 91 10.34 23.01 -13.52
N LEU A 92 11.06 22.05 -12.92
CA LEU A 92 11.53 20.87 -13.64
C LEU A 92 10.48 19.75 -13.71
N LEU A 93 9.26 19.96 -13.19
CA LEU A 93 8.15 18.98 -13.16
C LEU A 93 7.80 18.36 -14.54
N SER A 94 8.22 18.97 -15.64
CA SER A 94 7.87 18.54 -16.99
C SER A 94 9.07 18.67 -17.93
N LEU A 95 10.22 18.12 -17.53
CA LEU A 95 11.40 18.05 -18.39
C LEU A 95 11.05 17.44 -19.75
N GLY A 96 11.22 18.25 -20.80
CA GLY A 96 10.93 17.89 -22.18
C GLY A 96 9.50 18.16 -22.66
N ALA A 97 8.64 18.76 -21.84
CA ALA A 97 7.41 19.38 -22.34
C ALA A 97 7.79 20.56 -23.26
N GLY A 98 7.24 20.55 -24.48
CA GLY A 98 7.58 21.55 -25.50
C GLY A 98 8.66 21.11 -26.49
N PHE A 99 9.22 19.91 -26.34
CA PHE A 99 10.08 19.33 -27.36
C PHE A 99 9.32 18.93 -28.63
N HIS A 100 9.87 19.30 -29.79
CA HIS A 100 9.38 18.91 -31.10
C HIS A 100 10.23 17.78 -31.67
N ARG A 101 9.62 16.60 -31.84
CA ARG A 101 10.35 15.35 -32.10
C ARG A 101 11.17 15.34 -33.40
N GLU A 102 10.70 16.06 -34.41
CA GLU A 102 11.36 16.13 -35.73
C GLU A 102 12.48 17.18 -35.79
N LEU A 103 12.56 18.08 -34.81
CA LEU A 103 13.60 19.11 -34.77
C LEU A 103 14.89 18.57 -34.15
N SER A 104 16.01 19.19 -34.50
CA SER A 104 17.31 18.87 -33.89
C SER A 104 17.34 19.21 -32.40
N GLY A 105 18.29 18.66 -31.65
CA GLY A 105 18.51 19.07 -30.25
C GLY A 105 18.74 20.57 -30.11
N GLU A 106 19.50 21.15 -31.03
CA GLU A 106 19.79 22.59 -31.06
C GLU A 106 18.53 23.44 -31.32
N ASP A 107 17.71 23.07 -32.30
CA ASP A 107 16.44 23.75 -32.57
C ASP A 107 15.49 23.65 -31.37
N ASN A 108 15.53 22.51 -30.67
CA ASN A 108 14.78 22.30 -29.44
C ASN A 108 15.30 23.17 -28.28
N ILE A 109 16.59 23.53 -28.23
CA ILE A 109 17.11 24.55 -27.29
C ILE A 109 16.43 25.90 -27.57
N TYR A 110 16.38 26.33 -28.83
CA TYR A 110 15.72 27.58 -29.20
C TYR A 110 14.23 27.57 -28.85
N LEU A 111 13.52 26.52 -29.26
CA LEU A 111 12.08 26.39 -29.00
C LEU A 111 11.76 26.42 -27.49
N ASN A 112 12.47 25.62 -26.69
CA ASN A 112 12.22 25.57 -25.25
C ASN A 112 12.69 26.84 -24.55
N GLY A 113 13.82 27.43 -24.97
CA GLY A 113 14.25 28.72 -24.43
C GLY A 113 13.20 29.81 -24.60
N LEU A 114 12.58 29.89 -25.79
CA LEU A 114 11.49 30.83 -26.07
C LEU A 114 10.25 30.53 -25.23
N LEU A 115 9.85 29.27 -25.11
CA LEU A 115 8.72 28.85 -24.27
C LEU A 115 8.93 29.17 -22.78
N LEU A 116 10.18 29.15 -22.33
CA LEU A 116 10.59 29.48 -20.97
C LEU A 116 10.81 30.99 -20.78
N GLY A 117 10.51 31.81 -21.79
CA GLY A 117 10.51 33.27 -21.70
C GLY A 117 11.86 33.93 -21.97
N LEU A 118 12.85 33.19 -22.49
CA LEU A 118 14.10 33.78 -22.96
C LEU A 118 13.91 34.48 -24.31
N ARG A 119 14.65 35.57 -24.53
CA ARG A 119 14.79 36.23 -25.83
C ARG A 119 15.80 35.47 -26.68
N MET A 120 15.66 35.56 -28.00
CA MET A 120 16.58 34.91 -28.95
C MET A 120 18.06 35.24 -28.69
N GLU A 121 18.36 36.48 -28.31
CA GLU A 121 19.73 36.91 -28.00
C GLU A 121 20.29 36.22 -26.75
N GLU A 122 19.46 36.05 -25.71
CA GLU A 122 19.84 35.36 -24.47
C GLU A 122 20.11 33.88 -24.74
N ILE A 123 19.29 33.25 -25.59
CA ILE A 123 19.50 31.86 -26.02
C ILE A 123 20.82 31.72 -26.77
N ARG A 124 21.11 32.61 -27.73
CA ARG A 124 22.37 32.59 -28.49
C ARG A 124 23.61 32.75 -27.61
N GLN A 125 23.52 33.54 -26.55
CA GLN A 125 24.63 33.71 -25.59
C GLN A 125 24.85 32.47 -24.71
N LYS A 126 23.79 31.68 -24.47
CA LYS A 126 23.80 30.53 -23.58
C LYS A 126 23.94 29.19 -24.30
N ILE A 127 23.72 29.14 -25.62
CA ILE A 127 23.63 27.89 -26.39
C ILE A 127 24.85 26.98 -26.21
N ASN A 128 26.06 27.51 -26.32
CA ASN A 128 27.28 26.71 -26.15
C ASN A 128 27.34 26.10 -24.74
N LYS A 129 27.00 26.89 -23.71
CA LYS A 129 26.96 26.40 -22.32
C LYS A 129 25.91 25.30 -22.13
N ILE A 130 24.74 25.42 -22.77
CA ILE A 130 23.68 24.41 -22.73
C ILE A 130 24.16 23.12 -23.41
N VAL A 131 24.77 23.22 -24.59
CA VAL A 131 25.30 22.07 -25.34
C VAL A 131 26.41 21.37 -24.54
N ASP A 132 27.37 22.13 -24.03
CA ASP A 132 28.48 21.61 -23.21
C ASP A 132 27.96 20.97 -21.90
N PHE A 133 26.94 21.56 -21.28
CA PHE A 133 26.34 21.00 -20.09
C PHE A 133 25.63 19.67 -20.39
N SER A 134 24.91 19.58 -21.51
CA SER A 134 24.14 18.39 -21.90
C SER A 134 24.98 17.15 -22.22
N GLU A 135 26.27 17.31 -22.54
CA GLU A 135 27.19 16.23 -22.92
C GLU A 135 26.72 15.41 -24.14
N LEU A 136 25.88 15.99 -24.99
CA LEU A 136 25.35 15.32 -26.18
C LEU A 136 26.31 15.33 -27.38
N GLY A 137 27.35 16.17 -27.34
CA GLY A 137 28.34 16.29 -28.42
C GLY A 137 27.68 16.47 -29.79
N GLY A 138 28.08 15.65 -30.77
CA GLY A 138 27.54 15.70 -32.14
C GLY A 138 26.05 15.34 -32.27
N PHE A 139 25.45 14.67 -31.28
CA PHE A 139 24.02 14.34 -31.31
C PHE A 139 23.15 15.58 -31.26
N ILE A 140 23.66 16.73 -30.81
CA ILE A 140 22.88 17.97 -30.75
C ILE A 140 22.30 18.40 -32.10
N LYS A 141 22.97 18.03 -33.21
CA LYS A 141 22.54 18.31 -34.57
C LYS A 141 21.55 17.27 -35.13
N GLN A 142 21.34 16.17 -34.42
CA GLN A 142 20.40 15.11 -34.82
C GLN A 142 18.98 15.41 -34.32
N PRO A 143 17.93 15.01 -35.07
CA PRO A 143 16.56 15.08 -34.61
C PRO A 143 16.34 14.34 -33.29
N ILE A 144 15.58 14.92 -32.37
CA ILE A 144 15.45 14.37 -31.02
C ILE A 144 14.66 13.05 -30.95
N TYR A 145 13.92 12.65 -31.99
CA TYR A 145 13.31 11.32 -32.02
C TYR A 145 14.35 10.19 -32.00
N THR A 146 15.61 10.50 -32.34
CA THR A 146 16.75 9.58 -32.28
C THR A 146 17.35 9.48 -30.87
N TYR A 147 16.95 10.34 -29.95
CA TYR A 147 17.55 10.42 -28.62
C TYR A 147 17.02 9.32 -27.72
N SER A 148 17.88 8.79 -26.85
CA SER A 148 17.44 8.00 -25.72
C SER A 148 16.68 8.88 -24.72
N SER A 149 15.91 8.25 -23.82
CA SER A 149 15.27 8.96 -22.70
C SER A 149 16.26 9.74 -21.84
N GLY A 150 17.46 9.18 -21.60
CA GLY A 150 18.53 9.86 -20.88
C GLY A 150 19.05 11.11 -21.60
N MET A 151 19.23 11.05 -22.92
CA MET A 151 19.66 12.20 -23.72
C MET A 151 18.63 13.33 -23.72
N LEU A 152 17.33 13.00 -23.83
CA LEU A 152 16.24 13.98 -23.74
C LEU A 152 16.24 14.68 -22.38
N LEU A 153 16.43 13.93 -21.30
CA LEU A 153 16.48 14.48 -19.94
C LEU A 153 17.71 15.37 -19.74
N ARG A 154 18.89 14.97 -20.24
CA ARG A 154 20.09 15.81 -20.20
C ARG A 154 19.88 17.12 -20.92
N LEU A 155 19.29 17.09 -22.11
CA LEU A 155 18.98 18.30 -22.87
C LEU A 155 17.97 19.19 -22.13
N GLY A 156 16.87 18.59 -21.65
CA GLY A 156 15.83 19.32 -20.92
C GLY A 156 16.39 20.00 -19.68
N PHE A 157 17.20 19.28 -18.89
CA PHE A 157 17.82 19.82 -17.69
C PHE A 157 18.84 20.91 -18.04
N ALA A 158 19.68 20.69 -19.05
CA ALA A 158 20.65 21.67 -19.50
C ALA A 158 19.97 22.99 -19.90
N ILE A 159 18.89 22.93 -20.69
CA ILE A 159 18.13 24.13 -21.05
C ILE A 159 17.60 24.83 -19.79
N ALA A 160 16.98 24.05 -18.89
CA ALA A 160 16.32 24.57 -17.71
C ALA A 160 17.26 25.29 -16.73
N VAL A 161 18.49 24.79 -16.51
CA VAL A 161 19.45 25.41 -15.58
C VAL A 161 20.14 26.67 -16.11
N PHE A 162 19.99 27.01 -17.39
CA PHE A 162 20.50 28.28 -17.93
C PHE A 162 19.41 29.34 -18.14
N VAL A 163 18.17 29.04 -17.74
CA VAL A 163 17.07 30.00 -17.71
C VAL A 163 17.14 30.81 -16.41
N ASP A 164 16.83 32.11 -16.49
CA ASP A 164 16.82 32.98 -15.32
C ASP A 164 15.53 32.79 -14.50
N PHE A 165 15.66 32.47 -13.21
CA PHE A 165 14.53 32.25 -12.30
C PHE A 165 14.79 32.87 -10.92
N ASP A 166 13.71 33.08 -10.17
CA ASP A 166 13.75 33.49 -8.76
C ASP A 166 13.43 32.31 -7.82
N ILE A 167 12.56 31.41 -8.28
CA ILE A 167 12.12 30.20 -7.59
C ILE A 167 12.35 28.98 -8.51
N LEU A 168 13.02 27.96 -8.01
CA LEU A 168 13.20 26.68 -8.70
C LEU A 168 12.44 25.55 -7.99
N LEU A 169 11.63 24.80 -8.73
CA LEU A 169 10.89 23.65 -8.22
C LEU A 169 11.46 22.34 -8.78
N LEU A 170 11.80 21.41 -7.89
CA LEU A 170 12.38 20.11 -8.21
C LEU A 170 11.49 18.99 -7.65
N ASP A 171 11.16 17.98 -8.46
CA ASP A 171 10.32 16.84 -8.07
C ASP A 171 10.95 15.52 -8.54
N GLU A 172 11.60 14.78 -7.63
CA GLU A 172 12.16 13.43 -7.86
C GLU A 172 13.12 13.26 -9.08
N ILE A 173 13.54 14.35 -9.72
CA ILE A 173 14.25 14.34 -11.02
C ILE A 173 15.74 14.05 -10.91
N LEU A 174 16.36 14.31 -9.76
CA LEU A 174 17.80 14.19 -9.61
C LEU A 174 18.31 12.75 -9.60
N ALA A 175 17.42 11.75 -9.63
CA ALA A 175 17.77 10.33 -9.72
C ALA A 175 17.89 9.83 -11.17
N VAL A 176 17.77 10.68 -12.20
CA VAL A 176 17.76 10.27 -13.61
C VAL A 176 19.00 10.77 -14.35
N GLY A 177 19.76 9.85 -14.96
CA GLY A 177 21.07 10.11 -15.57
C GLY A 177 22.12 9.11 -15.07
N ASP A 178 23.35 9.21 -15.56
CA ASP A 178 24.49 8.54 -14.92
C ASP A 178 24.99 9.35 -13.72
N LEU A 179 25.81 8.72 -12.87
CA LEU A 179 26.33 9.35 -11.65
C LEU A 179 27.04 10.67 -11.94
N ASN A 180 27.84 10.72 -13.01
CA ASN A 180 28.58 11.92 -13.40
C ASN A 180 27.65 13.10 -13.72
N PHE A 181 26.58 12.86 -14.49
CA PHE A 181 25.63 13.93 -14.82
C PHE A 181 24.82 14.36 -13.58
N GLN A 182 24.48 13.43 -12.68
CA GLN A 182 23.80 13.75 -11.42
C GLN A 182 24.66 14.66 -10.53
N GLU A 183 25.95 14.35 -10.38
CA GLU A 183 26.90 15.20 -9.64
C GLU A 183 26.99 16.61 -10.24
N LYS A 184 27.01 16.71 -11.57
CA LYS A 184 27.01 17.99 -12.30
C LYS A 184 25.74 18.80 -12.03
N CYS A 185 24.57 18.14 -12.03
CA CYS A 185 23.30 18.75 -11.70
C CYS A 185 23.28 19.26 -10.25
N LEU A 186 23.77 18.44 -9.31
CA LEU A 186 23.85 18.79 -7.90
C LEU A 186 24.78 19.99 -7.66
N SER A 187 25.94 20.00 -8.32
CA SER A 187 26.89 21.14 -8.28
C SER A 187 26.22 22.42 -8.76
N LYS A 188 25.46 22.37 -9.85
CA LYS A 188 24.72 23.53 -10.37
C LYS A 188 23.64 24.01 -9.42
N ILE A 189 22.94 23.09 -8.75
CA ILE A 189 21.95 23.46 -7.72
C ILE A 189 22.63 24.16 -6.54
N LYS A 190 23.78 23.67 -6.06
CA LYS A 190 24.55 24.33 -5.00
C LYS A 190 25.00 25.74 -5.40
N GLU A 191 25.34 25.97 -6.67
CA GLU A 191 25.61 27.31 -7.19
C GLU A 191 24.39 28.23 -7.05
N PHE A 192 23.19 27.77 -7.43
CA PHE A 192 21.97 28.57 -7.26
C PHE A 192 21.64 28.89 -5.81
N ILE A 193 21.87 27.93 -4.90
CA ILE A 193 21.71 28.15 -3.45
C ILE A 193 22.66 29.27 -3.00
N LYS A 194 23.93 29.21 -3.42
CA LYS A 194 24.93 30.23 -3.10
C LYS A 194 24.57 31.62 -3.67
N ASP A 195 23.94 31.64 -4.85
CA ASP A 195 23.43 32.87 -5.48
C ASP A 195 22.15 33.42 -4.84
N GLY A 196 21.65 32.80 -3.75
CA GLY A 196 20.48 33.25 -3.00
C GLY A 196 19.16 32.99 -3.72
N LYS A 197 19.12 32.00 -4.62
CA LYS A 197 17.87 31.56 -5.26
C LYS A 197 17.01 30.77 -4.27
N THR A 198 15.69 30.89 -4.42
CA THR A 198 14.74 30.11 -3.62
C THR A 198 14.51 28.76 -4.30
N ILE A 199 14.61 27.66 -3.57
CA ILE A 199 14.50 26.32 -4.17
C ILE A 199 13.54 25.46 -3.34
N LEU A 200 12.60 24.78 -3.99
CA LEU A 200 11.71 23.80 -3.37
C LEU A 200 12.04 22.42 -3.94
N ILE A 201 12.32 21.46 -3.06
CA ILE A 201 12.78 20.12 -3.42
C ILE A 201 11.83 19.08 -2.86
N ALA A 202 11.03 18.46 -3.72
CA ALA A 202 10.31 17.22 -3.38
C ALA A 202 11.19 16.01 -3.70
N SER A 203 11.56 15.25 -2.68
CA SER A 203 12.45 14.09 -2.83
C SER A 203 12.19 13.03 -1.76
N GLN A 204 12.47 11.78 -2.13
CA GLN A 204 12.53 10.64 -1.20
C GLN A 204 13.95 10.39 -0.66
N SER A 205 14.96 11.05 -1.24
CA SER A 205 16.35 10.93 -0.79
C SER A 205 16.57 11.82 0.44
N MET A 206 16.51 11.23 1.64
CA MET A 206 16.78 11.97 2.88
C MET A 206 18.20 12.52 2.92
N ALA A 207 19.17 11.84 2.30
CA ALA A 207 20.55 12.34 2.19
C ALA A 207 20.60 13.70 1.47
N MET A 208 19.89 13.83 0.35
CA MET A 208 19.82 15.08 -0.42
C MET A 208 19.07 16.17 0.34
N ILE A 209 18.00 15.82 1.05
CA ILE A 209 17.25 16.77 1.88
C ILE A 209 18.15 17.30 3.00
N ARG A 210 18.88 16.43 3.71
CA ARG A 210 19.85 16.83 4.74
C ARG A 210 20.95 17.75 4.21
N GLU A 211 21.44 17.47 3.00
CA GLU A 211 22.56 18.20 2.43
C GLU A 211 22.18 19.59 1.90
N LEU A 212 21.01 19.73 1.27
CA LEU A 212 20.66 20.93 0.52
C LEU A 212 19.64 21.83 1.22
N CYS A 213 18.77 21.27 2.06
CA CYS A 213 17.62 22.01 2.57
C CYS A 213 17.96 22.75 3.86
N THR A 214 17.45 23.96 3.96
CA THR A 214 17.51 24.80 5.18
C THR A 214 16.29 24.61 6.06
N LYS A 215 15.16 24.19 5.46
CA LYS A 215 13.93 23.87 6.16
C LYS A 215 13.27 22.69 5.45
N VAL A 216 12.48 21.90 6.17
CA VAL A 216 11.75 20.77 5.61
C VAL A 216 10.30 20.80 6.10
N ILE A 217 9.38 20.38 5.23
CA ILE A 217 8.00 20.05 5.61
C ILE A 217 7.72 18.58 5.33
N LEU A 218 6.97 17.95 6.22
CA LEU A 218 6.44 16.61 6.07
C LEU A 218 4.98 16.68 5.62
N LEU A 219 4.71 16.20 4.40
CA LEU A 219 3.37 16.01 3.87
C LEU A 219 2.89 14.58 4.08
N ASP A 220 1.65 14.44 4.54
CA ASP A 220 0.94 13.16 4.58
C ASP A 220 -0.55 13.34 4.28
N GLY A 221 -1.10 12.46 3.44
CA GLY A 221 -2.53 12.50 3.09
C GLY A 221 -3.05 13.85 2.59
N GLY A 222 -2.19 14.68 1.99
CA GLY A 222 -2.52 16.03 1.53
C GLY A 222 -2.51 17.11 2.61
N LYS A 223 -1.93 16.88 3.79
CA LYS A 223 -1.75 17.87 4.86
C LYS A 223 -0.29 18.00 5.25
N ILE A 224 0.12 19.19 5.72
CA ILE A 224 1.42 19.37 6.38
C ILE A 224 1.26 18.87 7.82
N LEU A 225 2.02 17.83 8.18
CA LEU A 225 2.04 17.32 9.55
C LEU A 225 3.02 18.08 10.43
N GLU A 226 4.18 18.42 9.87
CA GLU A 226 5.29 19.03 10.58
C GLU A 226 6.13 19.88 9.62
N GLY A 227 6.77 20.92 10.13
CA GLY A 227 7.74 21.71 9.38
C GLY A 227 8.73 22.39 10.29
N GLY A 228 10.00 22.40 9.91
CA GLY A 228 11.09 22.86 10.78
C GLY A 228 12.47 22.49 10.24
N GLU A 229 13.41 22.33 11.16
CA GLU A 229 14.78 21.93 10.86
C GLU A 229 14.82 20.55 10.16
N PRO A 230 15.71 20.35 9.17
CA PRO A 230 15.71 19.13 8.37
C PRO A 230 15.81 17.84 9.18
N GLU A 231 16.71 17.78 10.16
CA GLU A 231 16.98 16.54 10.90
C GLU A 231 15.79 16.14 11.79
N ASP A 232 15.12 17.10 12.41
CA ASP A 232 13.94 16.84 13.26
C ASP A 232 12.80 16.27 12.42
N VAL A 233 12.48 16.92 11.28
CA VAL A 233 11.39 16.52 10.40
C VAL A 233 11.69 15.18 9.71
N ILE A 234 12.95 14.93 9.34
CA ILE A 234 13.38 13.63 8.79
C ILE A 234 13.23 12.53 9.83
N ASN A 235 13.66 12.75 11.07
CA ASN A 235 13.48 11.78 12.16
C ASN A 235 12.00 11.49 12.42
N SER A 236 11.15 12.51 12.38
CA SER A 236 9.69 12.34 12.47
C SER A 236 9.12 11.54 11.31
N TYR A 237 9.61 11.78 10.08
CA TYR A 237 9.22 11.02 8.91
C TYR A 237 9.69 9.57 8.96
N GLU A 238 10.93 9.30 9.38
CA GLU A 238 11.47 7.95 9.55
C GLU A 238 10.65 7.18 10.60
N LYS A 239 10.32 7.79 11.75
CA LYS A 239 9.41 7.21 12.74
C LYS A 239 8.01 6.97 12.18
N LEU A 240 7.47 7.90 11.41
CA LEU A 240 6.16 7.74 10.76
C LEU A 240 6.20 6.57 9.76
N ARG A 241 7.27 6.46 8.98
CA ARG A 241 7.45 5.38 8.01
C ARG A 241 7.66 4.05 8.70
N GLU A 242 8.43 3.98 9.78
CA GLU A 242 8.56 2.79 10.61
C GLU A 242 7.21 2.36 11.18
N ARG A 243 6.41 3.29 11.72
CA ARG A 243 5.06 3.01 12.19
C ARG A 243 4.16 2.50 11.07
N LYS A 244 4.06 3.21 9.95
CA LYS A 244 3.29 2.80 8.76
C LYS A 244 3.77 1.47 8.20
N SER A 245 5.08 1.21 8.23
CA SER A 245 5.69 -0.04 7.82
C SER A 245 5.37 -1.18 8.79
N MET A 246 5.25 -0.94 10.11
CA MET A 246 4.71 -1.95 11.02
C MET A 246 3.25 -2.31 10.68
N PHE A 247 2.47 -1.40 10.08
CA PHE A 247 1.10 -1.66 9.61
C PHE A 247 1.02 -2.26 8.20
N GLN A 248 1.87 -1.80 7.26
CA GLN A 248 1.88 -2.24 5.86
C GLN A 248 2.78 -3.46 5.59
N GLN A 249 3.88 -3.65 6.32
CA GLN A 249 4.76 -4.83 6.25
C GLN A 249 4.37 -5.95 7.23
N GLY A 250 3.11 -5.98 7.68
CA GLY A 250 2.42 -7.27 7.90
C GLY A 250 2.20 -8.04 6.59
N ILE A 251 2.60 -7.48 5.45
CA ILE A 251 2.49 -8.00 4.10
C ILE A 251 3.89 -8.34 3.57
N VAL A 252 4.23 -9.64 3.64
CA VAL A 252 5.30 -10.36 2.92
C VAL A 252 6.74 -10.13 3.40
N LEU A 253 7.25 -11.07 4.20
CA LEU A 253 8.54 -11.76 3.97
C LEU A 253 8.51 -13.12 4.70
N VAL A 254 8.17 -14.19 3.99
CA VAL A 254 8.61 -15.55 4.37
C VAL A 254 9.22 -16.17 3.13
N GLN A 255 10.52 -15.96 2.97
CA GLN A 255 11.46 -16.99 2.51
C GLN A 255 12.90 -16.46 2.62
N ASN A 256 13.73 -17.25 3.30
CA ASN A 256 15.14 -17.07 3.65
C ASN A 256 15.40 -16.07 4.78
N ILE A 257 15.74 -16.59 5.97
CA ILE A 257 16.08 -15.80 7.16
C ILE A 257 17.61 -15.67 7.30
N PRO A 258 18.18 -14.48 7.02
CA PRO A 258 19.45 -14.02 7.58
C PRO A 258 19.33 -12.65 8.29
N GLU A 259 19.94 -12.50 9.47
CA GLU A 259 20.05 -11.31 10.39
C GLU A 259 18.80 -10.42 10.68
N GLU A 260 17.76 -10.44 9.85
CA GLU A 260 16.49 -9.69 9.97
C GLU A 260 15.59 -10.13 11.13
N GLU A 261 15.85 -11.30 11.74
CA GLU A 261 15.25 -11.70 13.03
C GLU A 261 15.51 -10.66 14.16
N LYS A 262 16.53 -9.79 14.01
CA LYS A 262 16.77 -8.65 14.92
C LYS A 262 15.81 -7.47 14.70
N ARG A 263 15.31 -7.24 13.48
CA ARG A 263 14.44 -6.10 13.12
C ARG A 263 12.96 -6.35 13.43
N ILE A 264 12.48 -7.58 13.26
CA ILE A 264 11.08 -7.96 13.57
C ILE A 264 10.84 -8.03 15.09
N LYS A 265 11.86 -8.39 15.88
CA LYS A 265 11.84 -8.29 17.35
C LYS A 265 11.88 -6.86 17.90
N ALA A 266 12.11 -5.84 17.08
CA ALA A 266 12.37 -4.49 17.57
C ALA A 266 11.16 -3.82 18.27
N GLY A 267 9.94 -4.39 18.14
CA GLY A 267 8.72 -3.87 18.77
C GLY A 267 7.93 -4.86 19.64
N TRP A 268 8.06 -6.17 19.43
CA TRP A 268 7.27 -7.17 20.17
C TRP A 268 7.57 -7.12 21.67
N GLY A 269 6.52 -7.16 22.48
CA GLY A 269 6.62 -7.02 23.93
C GLY A 269 6.91 -5.59 24.39
N LYS A 270 6.92 -4.59 23.50
CA LYS A 270 7.02 -3.18 23.88
C LYS A 270 5.65 -2.53 24.04
N LYS A 271 5.60 -1.54 24.93
CA LYS A 271 4.49 -0.62 25.10
C LYS A 271 4.95 0.76 24.67
N PHE A 272 4.14 1.46 23.89
CA PHE A 272 4.42 2.84 23.49
C PHE A 272 3.14 3.64 23.33
N GLY A 273 3.26 4.96 23.40
CA GLY A 273 2.15 5.90 23.29
C GLY A 273 2.49 7.24 23.96
N ASN A 274 1.70 8.26 23.69
CA ASN A 274 1.89 9.59 24.27
C ASN A 274 1.49 9.71 25.75
N GLY A 275 0.96 8.62 26.34
CA GLY A 275 0.67 8.53 27.77
C GLY A 275 -0.70 9.08 28.18
N LYS A 276 -1.52 9.59 27.24
CA LYS A 276 -2.87 10.08 27.53
C LYS A 276 -3.88 8.98 27.84
N ALA A 277 -3.54 7.74 27.51
CA ALA A 277 -4.27 6.55 27.90
C ALA A 277 -3.30 5.47 28.41
N GLU A 278 -3.81 4.54 29.20
CA GLU A 278 -3.07 3.39 29.69
C GLU A 278 -3.95 2.14 29.63
N ILE A 279 -3.42 1.04 29.09
CA ILE A 279 -4.10 -0.26 29.14
C ILE A 279 -3.74 -0.92 30.47
N LEU A 280 -4.76 -1.14 31.30
CA LEU A 280 -4.65 -1.72 32.64
C LEU A 280 -4.62 -3.25 32.57
N LYS A 281 -5.51 -3.84 31.77
CA LYS A 281 -5.73 -5.29 31.73
C LYS A 281 -6.25 -5.72 30.37
N VAL A 282 -5.81 -6.89 29.91
CA VAL A 282 -6.37 -7.57 28.73
C VAL A 282 -6.71 -9.00 29.13
N GLU A 283 -7.92 -9.42 28.83
CA GLU A 283 -8.42 -10.76 29.12
C GLU A 283 -9.04 -11.42 27.89
N PHE A 284 -8.81 -12.73 27.79
CA PHE A 284 -9.44 -13.59 26.79
C PHE A 284 -10.55 -14.38 27.46
N ILE A 285 -11.78 -14.19 26.97
CA ILE A 285 -13.01 -14.70 27.58
C ILE A 285 -13.70 -15.61 26.56
N GLY A 286 -13.97 -16.86 26.94
CA GLY A 286 -14.84 -17.77 26.19
C GLY A 286 -16.26 -17.79 26.76
N GLU A 287 -17.06 -18.79 26.38
CA GLU A 287 -18.47 -18.89 26.82
C GLU A 287 -18.63 -18.95 28.36
N ASN A 288 -17.71 -19.62 29.05
CA ASN A 288 -17.77 -19.87 30.49
C ASN A 288 -16.82 -18.97 31.31
N GLY A 289 -16.44 -17.81 30.77
CA GLY A 289 -15.53 -16.86 31.42
C GLY A 289 -14.09 -16.92 30.89
N ARG A 290 -13.14 -16.46 31.69
CA ARG A 290 -11.73 -16.35 31.29
C ARG A 290 -11.13 -17.72 30.97
N LYS A 291 -10.39 -17.81 29.86
CA LYS A 291 -9.67 -19.02 29.44
C LYS A 291 -8.23 -18.71 29.07
N GLU A 292 -7.35 -19.70 29.28
CA GLU A 292 -5.95 -19.66 28.83
C GLU A 292 -5.76 -20.28 27.45
N TYR A 293 -6.70 -21.14 27.03
CA TYR A 293 -6.67 -21.87 25.78
C TYR A 293 -8.07 -21.91 25.15
N PHE A 294 -8.11 -21.82 23.83
CA PHE A 294 -9.34 -21.88 23.03
C PHE A 294 -9.24 -23.00 21.99
N GLN A 295 -10.38 -23.46 21.48
CA GLN A 295 -10.44 -24.35 20.33
C GLN A 295 -10.84 -23.57 19.08
N THR A 296 -10.39 -24.02 17.90
CA THR A 296 -10.84 -23.45 16.62
C THR A 296 -12.35 -23.60 16.47
N GLY A 297 -13.03 -22.50 16.16
CA GLY A 297 -14.49 -22.40 16.05
C GLY A 297 -15.20 -22.02 17.35
N GLU A 298 -14.49 -21.97 18.48
CA GLU A 298 -15.08 -21.49 19.74
C GLU A 298 -15.27 -19.96 19.73
N PRO A 299 -16.32 -19.41 20.38
CA PRO A 299 -16.42 -17.98 20.62
C PRO A 299 -15.24 -17.44 21.44
N LEU A 300 -14.74 -16.26 21.06
CA LEU A 300 -13.65 -15.56 21.74
C LEU A 300 -14.01 -14.10 21.92
N THR A 301 -13.91 -13.59 23.15
CA THR A 301 -14.00 -12.16 23.45
C THR A 301 -12.66 -11.67 24.00
N ILE A 302 -12.11 -10.62 23.37
CA ILE A 302 -10.92 -9.92 23.84
C ILE A 302 -11.40 -8.67 24.58
N SER A 303 -11.29 -8.67 25.90
CA SER A 303 -11.73 -7.57 26.77
C SER A 303 -10.53 -6.75 27.24
N VAL A 304 -10.61 -5.42 27.10
CA VAL A 304 -9.52 -4.49 27.39
C VAL A 304 -10.01 -3.44 28.38
N ASP A 305 -9.46 -3.46 29.58
CA ASP A 305 -9.62 -2.39 30.56
C ASP A 305 -8.54 -1.33 30.33
N ALA A 306 -8.96 -0.07 30.20
CA ALA A 306 -8.07 1.06 30.02
C ALA A 306 -8.48 2.27 30.87
N GLU A 307 -7.51 3.10 31.20
CA GLU A 307 -7.70 4.38 31.86
C GLU A 307 -7.33 5.50 30.90
N ILE A 308 -8.28 6.43 30.69
CA ILE A 308 -8.05 7.68 29.98
C ILE A 308 -7.58 8.71 31.01
N LYS A 309 -6.37 9.22 30.85
CA LYS A 309 -5.75 10.19 31.79
C LYS A 309 -6.05 11.62 31.42
N GLU A 310 -6.10 11.89 30.12
CA GLU A 310 -6.42 13.18 29.54
C GLU A 310 -7.52 13.04 28.51
N GLU A 311 -8.20 14.15 28.21
CA GLU A 311 -9.19 14.17 27.16
C GLU A 311 -8.58 13.81 25.80
N ILE A 312 -9.21 12.85 25.11
CA ILE A 312 -8.79 12.40 23.78
C ILE A 312 -9.93 12.53 22.76
N TYR A 313 -9.58 12.85 21.52
CA TYR A 313 -10.52 13.22 20.46
C TYR A 313 -10.44 12.25 19.29
N ASN A 314 -11.61 11.92 18.73
CA ASN A 314 -11.76 10.98 17.63
C ASN A 314 -10.97 9.66 17.81
N PRO A 315 -10.91 9.05 19.02
CA PRO A 315 -10.10 7.86 19.21
C PRO A 315 -10.71 6.66 18.47
N HIS A 316 -9.86 5.71 18.10
CA HIS A 316 -10.31 4.40 17.66
C HIS A 316 -9.54 3.29 18.36
N PHE A 317 -10.23 2.17 18.59
CA PHE A 317 -9.67 1.00 19.26
C PHE A 317 -9.29 -0.03 18.23
N GLY A 318 -8.10 -0.60 18.36
CA GLY A 318 -7.57 -1.59 17.43
C GLY A 318 -7.06 -2.82 18.17
N ILE A 319 -7.33 -3.99 17.60
CA ILE A 319 -6.75 -5.26 18.04
C ILE A 319 -6.12 -5.92 16.82
N ALA A 320 -4.94 -6.50 16.97
CA ALA A 320 -4.23 -7.18 15.90
C ALA A 320 -3.70 -8.53 16.36
N ILE A 321 -3.91 -9.58 15.56
CA ILE A 321 -3.55 -10.96 15.85
C ILE A 321 -2.47 -11.42 14.88
N PHE A 322 -1.36 -11.90 15.42
CA PHE A 322 -0.22 -12.44 14.70
C PHE A 322 0.00 -13.87 15.11
N ARG A 323 0.40 -14.75 14.19
CA ARG A 323 0.89 -16.08 14.53
C ARG A 323 2.34 -16.00 15.02
N ASP A 324 2.79 -17.00 15.75
CA ASP A 324 4.16 -17.09 16.29
C ASP A 324 5.29 -17.09 15.23
N ASP A 325 4.96 -17.37 13.97
CA ASP A 325 5.82 -17.19 12.80
C ASP A 325 5.67 -15.83 12.09
N TYR A 326 5.17 -14.83 12.81
CA TYR A 326 5.01 -13.43 12.38
C TYR A 326 3.94 -13.18 11.32
N VAL A 327 3.16 -14.20 10.97
CA VAL A 327 2.06 -14.02 10.01
C VAL A 327 0.97 -13.14 10.62
N TYR A 328 0.69 -11.99 10.00
CA TYR A 328 -0.40 -11.10 10.41
C TYR A 328 -1.76 -11.67 10.00
N CYS A 329 -2.49 -12.24 10.95
CA CYS A 329 -3.69 -13.00 10.68
C CYS A 329 -4.90 -12.08 10.42
N HIS A 330 -5.17 -11.17 11.35
CA HIS A 330 -6.37 -10.34 11.35
C HIS A 330 -6.17 -9.15 12.29
N GLY A 331 -6.64 -7.95 11.91
CA GLY A 331 -6.63 -6.81 12.83
C GLY A 331 -7.70 -5.77 12.52
N PRO A 332 -8.87 -5.88 13.18
CA PRO A 332 -9.95 -4.93 13.03
C PRO A 332 -9.74 -3.70 13.91
N ASN A 333 -10.41 -2.62 13.56
CA ASN A 333 -10.50 -1.45 14.42
C ASN A 333 -11.85 -0.76 14.29
N THR A 334 -12.25 -0.02 15.33
CA THR A 334 -13.57 0.64 15.37
C THR A 334 -13.77 1.61 14.20
N ARG A 335 -12.71 2.23 13.66
CA ARG A 335 -12.78 3.15 12.53
C ARG A 335 -13.15 2.41 11.23
N PHE A 336 -12.56 1.26 10.96
CA PHE A 336 -12.82 0.42 9.79
C PHE A 336 -14.22 -0.17 9.82
N ASP A 337 -14.70 -0.48 11.02
CA ASP A 337 -16.08 -0.94 11.26
C ASP A 337 -17.12 0.19 11.29
N GLY A 338 -16.68 1.43 11.06
CA GLY A 338 -17.57 2.60 10.95
C GLY A 338 -18.07 3.14 12.29
N ILE A 339 -17.54 2.66 13.42
CA ILE A 339 -17.83 3.14 14.77
C ILE A 339 -17.00 4.39 15.04
N LYS A 340 -17.68 5.54 15.18
CA LYS A 340 -17.05 6.83 15.44
C LYS A 340 -17.24 7.26 16.88
N ILE A 341 -16.15 7.34 17.63
CA ILE A 341 -16.12 7.89 18.98
C ILE A 341 -15.59 9.31 18.85
N LYS A 342 -16.38 10.34 19.18
CA LYS A 342 -15.96 11.74 18.99
C LYS A 342 -14.95 12.20 20.03
N LYS A 343 -15.11 11.75 21.27
CA LYS A 343 -14.37 12.22 22.43
C LYS A 343 -14.49 11.20 23.57
N LEU A 344 -13.41 11.05 24.34
CA LEU A 344 -13.42 10.38 25.63
C LEU A 344 -12.83 11.31 26.70
N ASN A 345 -13.55 11.43 27.81
CA ASN A 345 -13.08 12.18 28.99
C ASN A 345 -12.16 11.28 29.84
N PRO A 346 -11.37 11.88 30.75
CA PRO A 346 -10.65 11.11 31.75
C PRO A 346 -11.58 10.20 32.56
N GLY A 347 -11.15 8.96 32.78
CA GLY A 347 -11.96 7.92 33.42
C GLY A 347 -11.61 6.52 32.96
N ARG A 348 -12.24 5.52 33.59
CA ARG A 348 -12.05 4.11 33.22
C ARG A 348 -13.01 3.71 32.12
N ILE A 349 -12.47 2.95 31.18
CA ILE A 349 -13.22 2.38 30.06
C ILE A 349 -12.92 0.90 29.94
N ASN A 350 -13.87 0.16 29.38
CA ASN A 350 -13.68 -1.21 28.95
C ASN A 350 -14.18 -1.33 27.51
N PHE A 351 -13.31 -1.74 26.58
CA PHE A 351 -13.72 -2.07 25.23
C PHE A 351 -13.48 -3.54 24.94
N GLN A 352 -14.40 -4.14 24.20
CA GLN A 352 -14.39 -5.57 23.90
C GLN A 352 -14.56 -5.80 22.42
N LEU A 353 -13.86 -6.82 21.92
CA LEU A 353 -14.01 -7.35 20.58
C LEU A 353 -14.48 -8.79 20.68
N HIS A 354 -15.68 -9.04 20.18
CA HIS A 354 -16.34 -10.33 20.24
C HIS A 354 -16.31 -11.04 18.88
N TYR A 355 -15.69 -12.22 18.86
CA TYR A 355 -15.75 -13.19 17.76
C TYR A 355 -16.76 -14.28 18.12
N PRO A 356 -17.89 -14.40 17.39
CA PRO A 356 -18.84 -15.49 17.60
C PRO A 356 -18.27 -16.85 17.19
N GLU A 357 -17.38 -16.88 16.19
CA GLU A 357 -16.67 -18.08 15.76
C GLU A 357 -15.23 -17.74 15.40
N PHE A 358 -14.26 -18.21 16.18
CA PHE A 358 -12.84 -17.92 15.95
C PHE A 358 -12.19 -18.97 15.04
N ILE A 359 -12.00 -18.65 13.76
CA ILE A 359 -11.65 -19.61 12.71
C ILE A 359 -10.14 -19.89 12.53
N LEU A 360 -9.27 -19.20 13.26
CA LEU A 360 -7.83 -19.48 13.20
C LEU A 360 -7.54 -20.88 13.76
N ASN A 361 -6.62 -21.61 13.12
CA ASN A 361 -6.27 -22.97 13.54
C ASN A 361 -5.42 -22.98 14.81
N GLY A 362 -5.27 -24.16 15.40
CA GLY A 362 -4.43 -24.32 16.58
C GLY A 362 -2.97 -23.90 16.35
N GLY A 363 -2.42 -23.22 17.36
CA GLY A 363 -1.12 -22.57 17.33
C GLY A 363 -1.00 -21.51 18.42
N ASN A 364 0.18 -20.90 18.52
CA ASN A 364 0.39 -19.76 19.39
C ASN A 364 0.26 -18.47 18.57
N TYR A 365 -0.42 -17.50 19.15
CA TYR A 365 -0.65 -16.19 18.57
C TYR A 365 -0.22 -15.10 19.53
N LYS A 366 0.24 -13.99 18.97
CA LYS A 366 0.47 -12.74 19.66
C LYS A 366 -0.64 -11.76 19.35
N VAL A 367 -1.14 -11.09 20.39
CA VAL A 367 -2.19 -10.08 20.28
C VAL A 367 -1.61 -8.72 20.64
N SER A 368 -1.89 -7.75 19.77
CA SER A 368 -1.64 -6.33 20.00
C SER A 368 -2.94 -5.62 20.29
N VAL A 369 -2.89 -4.63 21.18
CA VAL A 369 -4.05 -3.84 21.60
C VAL A 369 -3.68 -2.37 21.59
N ALA A 370 -4.57 -1.53 21.08
CA ALA A 370 -4.28 -0.12 20.84
C ALA A 370 -5.47 0.81 21.06
N ILE A 371 -5.17 2.05 21.46
CA ILE A 371 -6.04 3.22 21.33
C ILE A 371 -5.26 4.26 20.53
N TRP A 372 -5.79 4.62 19.37
CA TRP A 372 -5.14 5.51 18.41
C TRP A 372 -5.91 6.83 18.26
N ASP A 373 -5.19 7.86 17.82
CA ASP A 373 -5.77 9.12 17.35
C ASP A 373 -6.55 8.96 16.02
N GLU A 374 -7.20 10.01 15.54
CA GLU A 374 -7.99 9.96 14.30
C GLU A 374 -7.20 9.52 13.06
N HIS A 375 -5.89 9.77 13.07
CA HIS A 375 -5.02 9.67 11.90
C HIS A 375 -4.11 8.45 11.91
N GLU A 376 -4.12 7.63 12.97
CA GLU A 376 -3.20 6.48 13.15
C GLU A 376 -1.73 6.92 13.17
N ILE A 377 -1.47 8.16 13.62
CA ILE A 377 -0.14 8.78 13.62
C ILE A 377 0.50 8.63 15.01
N ASP A 378 -0.26 8.97 16.05
CA ASP A 378 0.21 8.97 17.42
C ASP A 378 -0.71 8.11 18.30
N PRO A 379 -0.26 6.92 18.74
CA PRO A 379 -1.07 6.10 19.62
C PRO A 379 -1.17 6.77 20.98
N TYR A 380 -2.38 6.87 21.52
CA TYR A 380 -2.54 7.21 22.93
C TYR A 380 -1.91 6.11 23.81
N VAL A 381 -2.11 4.86 23.41
CA VAL A 381 -1.44 3.68 23.97
C VAL A 381 -1.45 2.54 22.97
N TYR A 382 -0.35 1.79 22.91
CA TYR A 382 -0.24 0.60 22.10
C TYR A 382 0.68 -0.44 22.76
N HIS A 383 0.16 -1.65 22.88
CA HIS A 383 0.89 -2.82 23.34
C HIS A 383 1.17 -3.71 22.12
N CYS A 384 2.41 -3.74 21.64
CA CYS A 384 2.79 -4.42 20.41
C CYS A 384 3.08 -5.91 20.67
N ALA A 385 2.25 -6.79 20.11
CA ALA A 385 2.36 -8.24 20.20
C ALA A 385 2.67 -8.72 21.64
N TYR A 386 2.02 -8.07 22.60
CA TYR A 386 2.37 -8.15 24.02
C TYR A 386 1.70 -9.33 24.71
N TYR A 387 0.55 -9.77 24.20
CA TYR A 387 -0.29 -10.78 24.84
C TYR A 387 -0.25 -12.09 24.08
N ASP A 388 -0.21 -13.20 24.81
CA ASP A 388 -0.25 -14.55 24.26
C ASP A 388 -1.69 -15.06 24.17
N LEU A 389 -2.09 -15.52 22.99
CA LEU A 389 -3.34 -16.23 22.74
C LEU A 389 -3.00 -17.63 22.23
N LYS A 390 -3.48 -18.67 22.93
CA LYS A 390 -3.20 -20.06 22.58
C LYS A 390 -4.47 -20.74 22.07
N ILE A 391 -4.38 -21.30 20.86
CA ILE A 391 -5.44 -22.12 20.28
C ILE A 391 -4.93 -23.57 20.26
N HIS A 392 -5.69 -24.50 20.82
CA HIS A 392 -5.29 -25.91 20.83
C HIS A 392 -5.27 -26.49 19.39
N PRO A 393 -4.20 -27.19 19.00
CA PRO A 393 -4.14 -27.89 17.71
C PRO A 393 -5.19 -29.00 17.66
N VAL A 394 -6.08 -28.88 16.67
CA VAL A 394 -7.01 -29.96 16.29
C VAL A 394 -6.38 -30.88 15.23
N PHE A 395 -5.34 -30.42 14.50
CA PHE A 395 -4.68 -31.15 13.41
C PHE A 395 -3.16 -30.89 13.38
N GLU A 396 -2.38 -31.80 12.77
CA GLU A 396 -0.92 -31.67 12.60
C GLU A 396 -0.49 -30.64 11.54
N ASN A 397 -1.39 -30.30 10.59
CA ASN A 397 -1.08 -29.36 9.51
C ASN A 397 -1.19 -27.89 9.98
N ARG A 398 -0.14 -27.08 9.76
CA ARG A 398 -0.04 -25.64 10.11
C ARG A 398 -0.78 -24.70 9.14
N THR A 399 -1.99 -25.05 8.73
CA THR A 399 -2.85 -24.16 7.91
C THR A 399 -3.28 -22.93 8.70
N LEU A 400 -3.52 -21.81 8.02
CA LEU A 400 -3.83 -20.54 8.69
C LEU A 400 -5.21 -20.53 9.37
N ALA A 401 -6.25 -21.04 8.70
CA ALA A 401 -7.59 -21.13 9.25
C ALA A 401 -8.37 -22.33 8.77
N LYS A 402 -9.39 -22.70 9.54
CA LYS A 402 -10.39 -23.67 9.12
C LYS A 402 -11.47 -22.94 8.34
N VAL A 403 -11.41 -23.04 7.02
CA VAL A 403 -12.38 -22.36 6.15
C VAL A 403 -13.65 -23.20 6.03
N PRO A 404 -14.85 -22.64 6.30
CA PRO A 404 -16.10 -23.31 6.04
C PRO A 404 -16.21 -23.68 4.55
N ARG A 405 -16.41 -24.97 4.26
CA ARG A 405 -16.48 -25.49 2.90
C ARG A 405 -17.42 -26.68 2.80
N ASN A 406 -18.09 -26.79 1.66
CA ASN A 406 -18.87 -27.96 1.27
C ASN A 406 -18.14 -28.71 0.16
N LEU A 407 -17.89 -29.99 0.37
CA LEU A 407 -17.21 -30.84 -0.60
C LEU A 407 -18.18 -31.90 -1.12
N LYS A 408 -18.33 -31.97 -2.45
CA LYS A 408 -19.09 -33.01 -3.15
C LYS A 408 -18.18 -33.75 -4.12
N LYS A 409 -18.21 -35.08 -4.06
CA LYS A 409 -17.49 -35.99 -4.97
C LYS A 409 -18.52 -36.72 -5.81
N HIS A 410 -18.57 -36.42 -7.11
CA HIS A 410 -19.42 -37.13 -8.07
C HIS A 410 -18.58 -38.09 -8.89
N ILE A 411 -19.00 -39.35 -8.96
CA ILE A 411 -18.34 -40.36 -9.80
C ILE A 411 -18.98 -40.31 -11.18
N LEU A 412 -18.16 -40.11 -12.22
CA LEU A 412 -18.58 -40.04 -13.61
C LEU A 412 -18.49 -41.41 -14.28
N SER A 413 -17.49 -42.21 -13.92
CA SER A 413 -17.34 -43.61 -14.36
C SER A 413 -16.48 -44.40 -13.37
N ASP A 414 -16.92 -45.61 -13.04
CA ASP A 414 -16.23 -46.53 -12.11
C ASP A 414 -15.11 -47.34 -12.77
N SER A 415 -14.98 -47.26 -14.11
CA SER A 415 -13.97 -47.97 -14.88
C SER A 415 -13.30 -47.03 -15.88
N VAL A 416 -11.97 -46.91 -15.80
CA VAL A 416 -11.17 -46.34 -16.89
C VAL A 416 -10.89 -47.49 -17.86
N THR A 417 -11.49 -47.49 -19.05
CA THR A 417 -11.41 -48.59 -20.02
C THR A 417 -10.03 -48.76 -20.68
N ASP A 418 -9.06 -47.91 -20.37
CA ASP A 418 -7.68 -48.04 -20.85
C ASP A 418 -6.74 -48.40 -19.71
N GLY A 419 -6.26 -49.65 -19.72
CA GLY A 419 -5.23 -50.19 -18.81
C GLY A 419 -3.82 -49.58 -19.01
N CYS A 420 -3.72 -48.31 -19.40
CA CYS A 420 -2.46 -47.60 -19.69
C CYS A 420 -2.30 -46.26 -18.95
N LEU A 421 -3.28 -45.79 -18.17
CA LEU A 421 -3.12 -44.57 -17.36
C LEU A 421 -2.41 -44.89 -16.05
N THR A 422 -1.07 -44.87 -16.06
CA THR A 422 -0.24 -45.03 -14.86
C THR A 422 -0.18 -43.76 -14.00
N GLU A 423 -0.44 -42.58 -14.59
CA GLU A 423 -0.44 -41.30 -13.88
C GLU A 423 -1.83 -40.64 -13.88
N PRO A 424 -2.28 -40.05 -12.75
CA PRO A 424 -3.54 -39.31 -12.70
C PRO A 424 -3.56 -38.13 -13.66
N ARG A 425 -4.71 -37.89 -14.28
CA ARG A 425 -4.91 -36.81 -15.23
C ARG A 425 -5.95 -35.81 -14.73
N VAL A 426 -5.62 -34.53 -14.79
CA VAL A 426 -6.54 -33.42 -14.48
C VAL A 426 -6.90 -32.71 -15.78
N ASP A 427 -8.17 -32.73 -16.18
CA ASP A 427 -8.58 -32.13 -17.45
C ASP A 427 -8.80 -30.62 -17.34
N LYS A 428 -9.46 -30.18 -16.28
CA LYS A 428 -9.73 -28.75 -16.04
C LYS A 428 -9.95 -28.47 -14.56
N ILE A 429 -9.39 -27.36 -14.11
CA ILE A 429 -9.76 -26.71 -12.85
C ILE A 429 -10.49 -25.41 -13.19
N VAL A 430 -11.77 -25.32 -12.77
CA VAL A 430 -12.64 -24.17 -13.03
C VAL A 430 -13.05 -23.53 -11.72
N LEU A 431 -12.92 -22.21 -11.64
CA LEU A 431 -13.47 -21.40 -10.56
C LEU A 431 -14.77 -20.74 -11.04
N TYR A 432 -15.79 -20.73 -10.19
CA TYR A 432 -17.11 -20.21 -10.55
C TYR A 432 -17.80 -19.51 -9.38
N ASP A 433 -18.73 -18.61 -9.69
CA ASP A 433 -19.56 -17.95 -8.68
C ASP A 433 -20.86 -18.73 -8.37
N LYS A 434 -21.68 -18.18 -7.46
CA LYS A 434 -22.96 -18.78 -7.06
C LYS A 434 -23.95 -19.01 -8.22
N ASP A 435 -23.78 -18.28 -9.33
CA ASP A 435 -24.61 -18.39 -10.53
C ASP A 435 -23.98 -19.34 -11.57
N LEU A 436 -22.98 -20.13 -11.15
CA LEU A 436 -22.21 -21.07 -11.98
C LEU A 436 -21.42 -20.42 -13.12
N LYS A 437 -21.14 -19.12 -13.05
CA LYS A 437 -20.34 -18.42 -14.06
C LYS A 437 -18.85 -18.51 -13.74
N GLU A 438 -18.06 -18.92 -14.73
CA GLU A 438 -16.60 -18.99 -14.59
C GLU A 438 -16.00 -17.60 -14.32
N LYS A 439 -15.19 -17.49 -13.26
CA LYS A 439 -14.57 -16.23 -12.82
C LYS A 439 -13.21 -16.51 -12.19
N GLU A 440 -12.31 -15.53 -12.33
CA GLU A 440 -10.99 -15.54 -11.68
C GLU A 440 -10.84 -14.39 -10.68
N VAL A 441 -11.86 -13.55 -10.53
CA VAL A 441 -11.89 -12.42 -9.59
C VAL A 441 -13.14 -12.51 -8.73
N PHE A 442 -12.94 -12.53 -7.41
CA PHE A 442 -13.98 -12.61 -6.39
C PHE A 442 -13.86 -11.41 -5.45
N LEU A 443 -14.91 -11.12 -4.69
CA LEU A 443 -14.84 -10.15 -3.59
C LEU A 443 -14.79 -10.89 -2.25
N THR A 444 -14.15 -10.31 -1.23
CA THR A 444 -14.15 -10.87 0.14
C THR A 444 -15.57 -11.16 0.62
N GLY A 445 -15.79 -12.32 1.25
CA GLY A 445 -17.10 -12.80 1.70
C GLY A 445 -18.01 -13.28 0.57
N GLU A 446 -17.56 -13.33 -0.69
CA GLU A 446 -18.35 -13.95 -1.76
C GLU A 446 -18.26 -15.47 -1.74
N TRP A 447 -19.27 -16.07 -2.37
CA TRP A 447 -19.32 -17.49 -2.67
C TRP A 447 -18.32 -17.84 -3.78
N LEU A 448 -17.47 -18.84 -3.55
CA LEU A 448 -16.53 -19.37 -4.54
C LEU A 448 -16.71 -20.88 -4.69
N GLY A 449 -16.86 -21.30 -5.93
CA GLY A 449 -16.88 -22.70 -6.32
C GLY A 449 -15.61 -23.08 -7.07
N LEU A 450 -15.13 -24.29 -6.84
CA LEU A 450 -14.03 -24.95 -7.53
C LEU A 450 -14.54 -26.28 -8.08
N LYS A 451 -14.35 -26.50 -9.38
CA LYS A 451 -14.65 -27.76 -10.07
C LYS A 451 -13.38 -28.36 -10.63
N ILE A 452 -13.16 -29.64 -10.35
CA ILE A 452 -12.00 -30.40 -10.85
C ILE A 452 -12.50 -31.67 -11.53
N ASN A 453 -12.17 -31.81 -12.81
CA ASN A 453 -12.31 -33.07 -13.53
C ASN A 453 -11.03 -33.87 -13.38
N LEU A 454 -11.10 -35.00 -12.68
CA LEU A 454 -9.97 -35.83 -12.32
C LEU A 454 -10.19 -37.27 -12.78
N THR A 455 -9.25 -37.81 -13.53
CA THR A 455 -9.18 -39.24 -13.88
C THR A 455 -8.03 -39.87 -13.11
N VAL A 456 -8.33 -40.97 -12.40
CA VAL A 456 -7.39 -41.67 -11.53
C VAL A 456 -7.23 -43.10 -12.05
N GLY A 457 -5.99 -43.52 -12.30
CA GLY A 457 -5.69 -44.87 -12.81
C GLY A 457 -5.61 -45.94 -11.73
N GLU A 458 -5.08 -45.59 -10.55
CA GLU A 458 -4.89 -46.49 -9.40
C GLU A 458 -5.23 -45.77 -8.09
N GLU A 459 -5.51 -46.51 -7.03
CA GLU A 459 -5.85 -45.92 -5.73
C GLU A 459 -4.76 -44.96 -5.25
N SER A 460 -5.15 -43.72 -4.97
CA SER A 460 -4.21 -42.63 -4.75
C SER A 460 -4.78 -41.60 -3.79
N LYS A 461 -3.89 -41.04 -2.96
CA LYS A 461 -4.21 -39.94 -2.05
C LYS A 461 -3.85 -38.61 -2.70
N PHE A 462 -4.76 -37.65 -2.67
CA PHE A 462 -4.56 -36.33 -3.24
C PHE A 462 -4.66 -35.28 -2.14
N GLN A 463 -3.93 -34.19 -2.31
CA GLN A 463 -3.96 -33.01 -1.44
C GLN A 463 -4.39 -31.79 -2.24
N ILE A 464 -5.35 -31.05 -1.70
CA ILE A 464 -5.80 -29.77 -2.23
C ILE A 464 -5.37 -28.70 -1.23
N ASP A 465 -4.52 -27.79 -1.71
CA ASP A 465 -4.02 -26.66 -0.95
C ASP A 465 -4.60 -25.38 -1.53
N LEU A 466 -5.04 -24.50 -0.64
CA LEU A 466 -5.31 -23.11 -0.93
C LEU A 466 -4.16 -22.27 -0.37
N LEU A 467 -3.41 -21.64 -1.25
CA LEU A 467 -2.27 -20.80 -0.89
C LEU A 467 -2.52 -19.36 -1.28
N LYS A 468 -1.97 -18.44 -0.53
CA LYS A 468 -1.75 -17.08 -1.03
C LYS A 468 -0.52 -17.07 -1.95
N SER A 469 -0.44 -16.12 -2.87
CA SER A 469 0.65 -16.02 -3.86
C SER A 469 2.05 -15.93 -3.24
N ASN A 470 2.14 -15.48 -1.98
CA ASN A 470 3.36 -15.43 -1.18
C ASN A 470 3.71 -16.76 -0.47
N GLY A 471 3.01 -17.86 -0.77
CA GLY A 471 3.31 -19.20 -0.25
C GLY A 471 2.69 -19.55 1.10
N ILE A 472 1.92 -18.65 1.72
CA ILE A 472 1.21 -18.95 2.97
C ILE A 472 0.12 -19.98 2.69
N LEU A 473 0.16 -21.11 3.41
CA LEU A 473 -0.85 -22.15 3.33
C LEU A 473 -2.10 -21.75 4.13
N CYS A 474 -3.14 -21.33 3.42
CA CYS A 474 -4.38 -20.81 4.00
C CYS A 474 -5.30 -21.92 4.47
N ASP A 475 -5.53 -22.93 3.62
CA ASP A 475 -6.34 -24.11 3.91
C ASP A 475 -5.73 -25.32 3.18
N SER A 476 -5.93 -26.52 3.73
CA SER A 476 -5.41 -27.77 3.15
C SER A 476 -6.23 -28.96 3.60
N PHE A 477 -6.50 -29.87 2.67
CA PHE A 477 -7.15 -31.14 2.98
C PHE A 477 -6.76 -32.22 1.99
N SER A 478 -6.93 -33.48 2.41
CA SER A 478 -6.61 -34.64 1.58
C SER A 478 -7.82 -35.53 1.36
N LEU A 479 -7.83 -36.21 0.22
CA LEU A 479 -8.89 -37.12 -0.20
C LEU A 479 -8.29 -38.37 -0.83
N TRP A 480 -8.97 -39.51 -0.65
CA TRP A 480 -8.65 -40.76 -1.32
C TRP A 480 -9.56 -40.97 -2.53
N PHE A 481 -8.96 -41.44 -3.62
CA PHE A 481 -9.66 -41.81 -4.84
C PHE A 481 -9.22 -43.19 -5.29
N ASN A 482 -10.20 -44.02 -5.64
CA ASN A 482 -9.97 -45.28 -6.34
C ASN A 482 -9.79 -44.99 -7.84
N SER A 483 -9.49 -46.01 -8.64
CA SER A 483 -9.51 -45.88 -10.09
C SER A 483 -10.89 -45.42 -10.59
N GLY A 484 -10.92 -44.55 -11.59
CA GLY A 484 -12.17 -43.98 -12.14
C GLY A 484 -12.07 -42.50 -12.51
N SER A 485 -13.19 -41.98 -13.02
CA SER A 485 -13.33 -40.57 -13.40
C SER A 485 -14.25 -39.84 -12.42
N TYR A 486 -13.82 -38.68 -11.96
CA TYR A 486 -14.50 -37.93 -10.90
C TYR A 486 -14.69 -36.46 -11.28
N LEU A 487 -15.84 -35.90 -10.90
CA LEU A 487 -16.09 -34.47 -10.82
C LEU A 487 -16.09 -34.06 -9.34
N LEU A 488 -15.03 -33.37 -8.93
CA LEU A 488 -14.96 -32.75 -7.61
C LEU A 488 -15.63 -31.38 -7.67
N SER A 489 -16.54 -31.09 -6.75
CA SER A 489 -17.08 -29.76 -6.53
C SER A 489 -16.81 -29.34 -5.09
N LEU A 490 -16.03 -28.27 -4.94
CA LEU A 490 -15.70 -27.66 -3.66
C LEU A 490 -16.30 -26.26 -3.63
N GLU A 491 -17.11 -25.98 -2.62
CA GLU A 491 -17.85 -24.73 -2.49
C GLU A 491 -17.45 -24.05 -1.18
N TYR A 492 -17.04 -22.79 -1.26
CA TYR A 492 -16.76 -21.89 -0.16
C TYR A 492 -17.92 -20.89 -0.06
N PRO A 493 -18.88 -21.07 0.88
CA PRO A 493 -20.07 -20.22 0.94
C PRO A 493 -19.76 -18.75 1.17
N GLU A 494 -18.79 -18.48 2.05
CA GLU A 494 -18.25 -17.17 2.33
C GLU A 494 -16.73 -17.30 2.44
N ILE A 495 -16.00 -16.68 1.52
CA ILE A 495 -14.54 -16.68 1.60
C ILE A 495 -14.08 -15.71 2.71
N PRO A 496 -13.43 -16.20 3.78
CA PRO A 496 -12.96 -15.35 4.87
C PRO A 496 -11.61 -14.72 4.54
N PHE A 497 -11.12 -14.74 3.30
CA PHE A 497 -9.82 -14.19 2.96
C PHE A 497 -9.91 -12.72 2.54
N LEU A 498 -9.02 -11.90 3.12
CA LEU A 498 -8.82 -10.51 2.70
C LEU A 498 -8.11 -10.45 1.34
N SER A 499 -8.11 -9.26 0.72
CA SER A 499 -7.69 -9.11 -0.66
C SER A 499 -6.28 -9.60 -0.96
N GLY A 500 -6.09 -10.11 -2.18
CA GLY A 500 -4.81 -10.58 -2.69
C GLY A 500 -4.98 -11.68 -3.74
N ASP A 501 -3.84 -12.18 -4.19
CA ASP A 501 -3.79 -13.28 -5.15
C ASP A 501 -3.64 -14.62 -4.45
N PHE A 502 -4.37 -15.61 -4.93
CA PHE A 502 -4.46 -16.94 -4.37
C PHE A 502 -4.24 -18.01 -5.44
N ILE A 503 -3.86 -19.20 -4.98
CA ILE A 503 -3.55 -20.36 -5.79
C ILE A 503 -4.26 -21.56 -5.16
N PHE A 504 -5.15 -22.21 -5.91
CA PHE A 504 -5.51 -23.59 -5.64
C PHE A 504 -4.50 -24.51 -6.27
N LYS A 505 -4.00 -25.48 -5.50
CA LYS A 505 -3.00 -26.45 -5.93
C LYS A 505 -3.51 -27.85 -5.62
N LEU A 506 -3.58 -28.70 -6.64
CA LEU A 506 -3.88 -30.13 -6.51
C LEU A 506 -2.59 -30.93 -6.67
N SER A 507 -2.26 -31.73 -5.67
CA SER A 507 -1.06 -32.57 -5.65
C SER A 507 -1.42 -34.04 -5.39
N LEU A 508 -0.68 -34.94 -6.02
CA LEU A 508 -0.66 -36.36 -5.69
C LEU A 508 0.30 -36.60 -4.52
N LEU A 509 -0.16 -37.28 -3.48
CA LEU A 509 0.66 -37.68 -2.35
C LEU A 509 1.30 -39.04 -2.62
N CYS A 510 2.57 -39.02 -2.99
CA CYS A 510 3.37 -40.22 -3.22
C CYS A 510 3.98 -40.72 -1.89
N PRO A 511 3.81 -41.99 -1.50
CA PRO A 511 4.44 -42.54 -0.31
C PRO A 511 5.97 -42.36 -0.35
N GLY A 512 6.55 -41.75 0.69
CA GLY A 512 8.01 -41.58 0.83
C GLY A 512 8.64 -40.50 -0.06
N ASN A 513 7.87 -39.78 -0.87
CA ASN A 513 8.35 -38.74 -1.78
C ASN A 513 7.63 -37.40 -1.56
N SER A 514 8.21 -36.32 -2.09
CA SER A 514 7.54 -35.01 -2.08
C SER A 514 6.24 -35.04 -2.92
N PRO A 515 5.19 -34.30 -2.51
CA PRO A 515 3.94 -34.25 -3.26
C PRO A 515 4.14 -33.81 -4.71
N LYS A 516 3.66 -34.59 -5.67
CA LYS A 516 3.74 -34.26 -7.10
C LYS A 516 2.59 -33.34 -7.48
N ILE A 517 2.90 -32.15 -7.98
CA ILE A 517 1.89 -31.18 -8.41
C ILE A 517 1.25 -31.67 -9.70
N LEU A 518 -0.07 -31.82 -9.72
CA LEU A 518 -0.81 -32.24 -10.91
C LEU A 518 -1.41 -31.06 -11.65
N ALA A 519 -1.98 -30.11 -10.91
CA ALA A 519 -2.61 -28.93 -11.50
C ALA A 519 -2.70 -27.79 -10.48
N TRP A 520 -2.84 -26.57 -10.97
CA TRP A 520 -3.06 -25.39 -10.14
C TRP A 520 -3.91 -24.34 -10.89
N LYS A 521 -4.55 -23.45 -10.13
CA LYS A 521 -5.37 -22.35 -10.66
C LYS A 521 -5.18 -21.10 -9.81
N ARG A 522 -4.87 -19.97 -10.46
CA ARG A 522 -4.77 -18.65 -9.83
C ARG A 522 -6.10 -17.91 -9.85
N PHE A 523 -6.33 -17.09 -8.84
CA PHE A 523 -7.45 -16.16 -8.77
C PHE A 523 -7.14 -15.00 -7.81
N THR A 524 -7.91 -13.94 -7.91
CA THR A 524 -7.75 -12.73 -7.10
C THR A 524 -9.01 -12.49 -6.27
N ILE A 525 -8.81 -12.11 -5.01
CA ILE A 525 -9.87 -11.61 -4.13
C ILE A 525 -9.67 -10.10 -3.97
N LEU A 526 -10.72 -9.33 -4.26
CA LEU A 526 -10.77 -7.88 -4.06
C LEU A 526 -11.52 -7.55 -2.75
N ALA A 527 -11.07 -6.53 -2.03
CA ALA A 527 -11.62 -6.19 -0.73
C ALA A 527 -12.99 -5.48 -0.85
N LYS A 528 -14.02 -6.05 -0.22
CA LYS A 528 -15.28 -5.34 0.10
C LYS A 528 -15.22 -4.63 1.46
N ILE A 529 -14.50 -5.23 2.39
CA ILE A 529 -14.38 -4.82 3.80
C ILE A 529 -13.06 -4.07 3.95
N ARG A 530 -13.02 -3.09 4.86
CA ARG A 530 -11.84 -2.23 5.08
C ARG A 530 -10.96 -2.72 6.23
N ASP A 531 -10.74 -4.03 6.32
CA ASP A 531 -9.88 -4.65 7.33
C ASP A 531 -8.46 -4.90 6.82
N HIS A 532 -7.56 -5.22 7.75
CA HIS A 532 -6.19 -5.59 7.47
C HIS A 532 -5.86 -6.99 8.03
N GLY A 533 -4.89 -7.65 7.40
CA GLY A 533 -4.48 -9.02 7.72
C GLY A 533 -4.61 -9.96 6.52
N LEU A 534 -4.75 -11.24 6.80
CA LEU A 534 -4.95 -12.29 5.79
C LEU A 534 -6.37 -12.84 5.80
N ILE A 535 -7.01 -12.84 6.97
CA ILE A 535 -8.31 -13.43 7.20
C ILE A 535 -9.24 -12.36 7.78
N PHE A 536 -10.43 -12.29 7.21
CA PHE A 536 -11.59 -11.65 7.78
C PHE A 536 -12.29 -12.65 8.71
N MET A 537 -12.55 -12.23 9.94
CA MET A 537 -13.38 -12.97 10.89
C MET A 537 -14.55 -12.08 11.27
N PRO A 538 -15.79 -12.55 11.18
CA PRO A 538 -16.93 -11.80 11.69
C PRO A 538 -16.72 -11.42 13.15
N HIS A 539 -17.00 -10.17 13.50
CA HIS A 539 -16.78 -9.66 14.85
C HIS A 539 -17.72 -8.51 15.18
N SER A 540 -17.77 -8.14 16.46
CA SER A 540 -18.53 -6.99 16.95
C SER A 540 -17.79 -6.31 18.10
N TRP A 541 -18.05 -5.02 18.29
CA TRP A 541 -17.45 -4.22 19.35
C TRP A 541 -18.45 -3.88 20.44
N GLU A 542 -17.99 -3.86 21.69
CA GLU A 542 -18.71 -3.30 22.82
C GLU A 542 -17.81 -2.28 23.54
N LEU A 543 -18.35 -1.11 23.89
CA LEU A 543 -17.65 -0.11 24.70
C LEU A 543 -18.49 0.22 25.93
N ARG A 544 -17.89 0.07 27.11
CA ARG A 544 -18.46 0.46 28.40
C ARG A 544 -17.63 1.59 29.00
N LEU A 545 -18.30 2.66 29.40
CA LEU A 545 -17.72 3.76 30.17
C LEU A 545 -18.08 3.52 31.64
N GLN A 546 -17.11 3.54 32.54
CA GLN A 546 -17.33 3.36 33.99
C GLN A 546 -17.58 4.70 34.68
#